data_AF-A0A954MQJ2-F1
#
_entry.id   AF-A0A954MQJ2-F1
#
_cell.length_a   1.000
_cell.length_b   1.000
_cell.length_c   1.000
_cell.angle_alpha   90.00
_cell.angle_beta   90.00
_cell.angle_gamma   90.00
#
_symmetry.space_group_name_H-M   'P 1'
#
loop_
_entity.id
_entity.type
_entity.pdbx_description
1 polymer ?
#
loop_
_entity_poly.entity_id
_entity_poly.type
_entity_poly.pdbx_seq_one_letter_code
_entity_poly.pdbx_strand_id
1 'polypeptide(L)'
;GDQIGLNWRVPSVQGKRAVRHVLYDTNFWKSFVMARLVVPMGERGCLSLFGADANAHRLLAEHLSAEYRVKTEGRGRTVDEWKLRPERSDNHWLDGLVGSAVAASMLGVSLDSVERHVAKSPGRISFREMQRRRQT
;
A
#
# COMPACT_ATOMS: atom_id res chain seq x y z
N GLY A 1 1.70 -5.65 -19.78
CA GLY A 1 2.29 -4.32 -19.55
C GLY A 1 2.41 -4.07 -18.06
N ASP A 2 3.21 -3.08 -17.67
CA ASP A 2 3.35 -2.66 -16.28
C ASP A 2 1.99 -2.23 -15.72
N GLN A 3 1.65 -2.68 -14.51
CA GLN A 3 0.47 -2.21 -13.78
C GLN A 3 0.94 -1.31 -12.64
N ILE A 4 0.29 -0.17 -12.46
CA ILE A 4 0.62 0.79 -11.42
C ILE A 4 -0.69 1.15 -10.72
N GLY A 5 -0.66 1.16 -9.38
CA GLY A 5 -1.76 1.62 -8.56
C GLY A 5 -1.26 2.50 -7.41
N LEU A 6 -2.02 2.54 -6.31
CA LEU A 6 -1.71 3.37 -5.16
C LEU A 6 -0.45 2.89 -4.45
N ASN A 7 0.68 3.55 -4.72
CA ASN A 7 1.97 3.21 -4.12
C ASN A 7 2.36 1.72 -4.26
N TRP A 8 1.88 1.07 -5.33
CA TRP A 8 2.29 -0.27 -5.74
C TRP A 8 2.39 -0.37 -7.25
N ARG A 9 3.21 -1.31 -7.74
CA ARG A 9 3.36 -1.64 -9.15
C ARG A 9 3.66 -3.12 -9.36
N VAL A 10 3.22 -3.63 -10.51
CA VAL A 10 3.58 -4.94 -11.04
C VAL A 10 4.39 -4.71 -12.32
N PRO A 11 5.72 -4.88 -12.29
CA PRO A 11 6.54 -4.71 -13.47
C PRO A 11 6.21 -5.77 -14.53
N SER A 12 6.36 -5.40 -15.80
CA SER A 12 6.33 -6.36 -16.88
C SER A 12 7.51 -7.32 -16.78
N VAL A 13 7.18 -8.59 -16.86
CA VAL A 13 8.11 -9.70 -16.66
C VAL A 13 8.81 -9.94 -18.01
N GLN A 14 10.08 -9.55 -18.14
CA GLN A 14 10.90 -9.82 -19.33
C GLN A 14 11.91 -10.95 -19.04
N GLY A 15 11.93 -11.99 -19.88
CA GLY A 15 12.88 -13.11 -19.80
C GLY A 15 12.24 -14.48 -19.53
N LYS A 16 12.99 -15.57 -19.80
CA LYS A 16 12.48 -16.96 -19.79
C LYS A 16 12.15 -17.55 -18.41
N ARG A 17 12.41 -16.83 -17.30
CA ARG A 17 12.20 -17.32 -15.91
C ARG A 17 11.77 -16.23 -14.92
N ALA A 18 11.29 -15.09 -15.41
CA ALA A 18 10.97 -14.00 -14.50
C ALA A 18 9.62 -14.27 -13.78
N VAL A 19 9.60 -14.08 -12.46
CA VAL A 19 8.44 -14.34 -11.60
C VAL A 19 7.64 -13.05 -11.46
N ARG A 20 6.32 -13.15 -11.61
CA ARG A 20 5.41 -12.03 -11.36
C ARG A 20 5.44 -11.68 -9.87
N HIS A 21 5.78 -10.44 -9.56
CA HIS A 21 5.85 -9.93 -8.20
C HIS A 21 5.23 -8.54 -8.13
N VAL A 22 4.89 -8.11 -6.93
CA VAL A 22 4.38 -6.78 -6.63
C VAL A 22 5.46 -6.03 -5.85
N LEU A 23 5.71 -4.79 -6.25
CA LEU A 23 6.52 -3.85 -5.49
C LEU A 23 5.59 -2.79 -4.92
N TYR A 24 5.68 -2.49 -3.63
CA TYR A 24 4.89 -1.44 -2.99
C TYR A 24 5.72 -0.65 -1.98
N ASP A 25 5.30 0.57 -1.68
CA ASP A 25 5.93 1.41 -0.68
C ASP A 25 5.47 0.99 0.73
N THR A 26 6.33 0.25 1.44
CA THR A 26 6.04 -0.25 2.77
C THR A 26 5.75 0.86 3.78
N ASN A 27 6.44 1.99 3.70
CA ASN A 27 6.26 3.11 4.64
C ASN A 27 4.89 3.76 4.45
N PHE A 28 4.50 4.00 3.19
CA PHE A 28 3.16 4.48 2.88
C PHE A 28 2.10 3.51 3.39
N TRP A 29 2.24 2.21 3.10
CA TRP A 29 1.20 1.21 3.42
C TRP A 29 1.09 0.90 4.93
N LYS A 30 2.20 0.92 5.68
CA LYS A 30 2.16 0.84 7.15
C LYS A 30 1.44 2.04 7.76
N SER A 31 1.78 3.25 7.30
CA SER A 31 1.10 4.48 7.70
C SER A 31 -0.38 4.46 7.29
N PHE A 32 -0.68 3.90 6.12
CA PHE A 32 -2.03 3.71 5.63
C PHE A 32 -2.82 2.86 6.63
N VAL A 33 -2.38 1.63 6.92
CA VAL A 33 -3.12 0.72 7.83
C VAL A 33 -3.28 1.35 9.23
N MET A 34 -2.21 1.95 9.76
CA MET A 34 -2.19 2.52 11.11
C MET A 34 -3.11 3.72 11.25
N ALA A 35 -3.22 4.55 10.21
CA ALA A 35 -4.20 5.63 10.20
C ALA A 35 -5.63 5.11 10.40
N ARG A 36 -5.96 3.88 9.97
CA ARG A 36 -7.31 3.30 10.11
C ARG A 36 -7.55 2.63 11.44
N LEU A 37 -6.51 2.05 12.04
CA LEU A 37 -6.58 1.48 13.39
C LEU A 37 -6.79 2.56 14.47
N VAL A 38 -6.36 3.80 14.20
CA VAL A 38 -6.53 4.94 15.12
C VAL A 38 -7.87 5.65 14.92
N VAL A 39 -8.58 5.43 13.80
CA VAL A 39 -9.90 6.01 13.57
C VAL A 39 -10.89 5.43 14.59
N PRO A 40 -11.67 6.29 15.31
CA PRO A 40 -12.67 5.84 16.26
C PRO A 40 -13.67 4.83 15.67
N MET A 41 -14.12 3.91 16.52
CA MET A 41 -15.11 2.91 16.14
C MET A 41 -16.39 3.58 15.62
N GLY A 42 -16.82 3.19 14.42
CA GLY A 42 -18.01 3.74 13.76
C GLY A 42 -17.74 4.92 12.82
N GLU A 43 -16.53 5.45 12.79
CA GLU A 43 -16.16 6.50 11.84
C GLU A 43 -15.71 5.95 10.48
N ARG A 44 -15.81 6.79 9.44
CA ARG A 44 -15.47 6.41 8.07
C ARG A 44 -13.98 6.07 7.96
N GLY A 45 -13.70 4.91 7.37
CA GLY A 45 -12.33 4.44 7.19
C GLY A 45 -11.77 3.72 8.40
N CYS A 46 -12.54 3.46 9.46
CA CYS A 46 -12.09 2.65 10.59
C CYS A 46 -11.70 1.22 10.16
N LEU A 47 -10.58 0.75 10.70
CA LEU A 47 -10.21 -0.67 10.71
C LEU A 47 -10.35 -1.17 12.15
N SER A 48 -11.30 -2.06 12.37
CA SER A 48 -11.63 -2.57 13.70
C SER A 48 -11.36 -4.07 13.82
N LEU A 49 -11.05 -4.52 15.05
CA LEU A 49 -10.99 -5.94 15.40
C LEU A 49 -12.35 -6.41 15.94
N PHE A 50 -12.69 -7.68 15.72
CA PHE A 50 -13.97 -8.25 16.14
C PHE A 50 -13.95 -8.72 17.60
N GLY A 51 -15.12 -8.92 18.20
CA GLY A 51 -15.24 -9.45 19.56
C GLY A 51 -15.22 -8.37 20.64
N ALA A 52 -15.51 -8.79 21.87
CA ALA A 52 -15.62 -7.91 23.04
C ALA A 52 -14.49 -8.07 24.06
N ASP A 53 -13.76 -9.20 24.01
CA ASP A 53 -12.61 -9.44 24.88
C ASP A 53 -11.34 -8.84 24.27
N ALA A 54 -10.75 -7.87 24.98
CA ALA A 54 -9.51 -7.23 24.57
C ALA A 54 -8.31 -8.21 24.57
N ASN A 55 -8.34 -9.24 25.42
CA ASN A 55 -7.24 -10.21 25.50
C ASN A 55 -7.20 -11.16 24.31
N ALA A 56 -8.34 -11.39 23.65
CA ALA A 56 -8.43 -12.26 22.48
C ALA A 56 -7.49 -11.84 21.33
N HIS A 57 -7.22 -10.53 21.22
CA HIS A 57 -6.34 -9.97 20.18
C HIS A 57 -5.00 -9.47 20.71
N ARG A 58 -4.60 -9.84 21.92
CA ARG A 58 -3.39 -9.31 22.56
C ARG A 58 -2.13 -9.53 21.71
N LEU A 59 -1.90 -10.76 21.25
CA LEU A 59 -0.73 -11.09 20.43
C LEU A 59 -0.73 -10.31 19.11
N LEU A 60 -1.91 -10.11 18.51
CA LEU A 60 -2.04 -9.29 17.32
C LEU A 60 -1.67 -7.83 17.60
N ALA A 61 -2.18 -7.25 18.68
CA ALA A 61 -1.84 -5.89 19.08
C ALA A 61 -0.34 -5.74 19.36
N GLU A 62 0.30 -6.74 19.98
CA GLU A 62 1.73 -6.75 20.25
C GLU A 62 2.56 -6.69 18.97
N HIS A 63 2.20 -7.48 17.95
CA HIS A 63 2.87 -7.49 16.65
C HIS A 63 2.63 -6.22 15.84
N LEU A 64 1.38 -5.72 15.81
CA LEU A 64 1.05 -4.49 15.07
C LEU A 64 1.77 -3.28 15.67
N SER A 65 1.93 -3.23 17.00
CA SER A 65 2.62 -2.11 17.69
C SER A 65 4.13 -2.32 17.90
N ALA A 66 4.71 -3.40 17.36
CA ALA A 66 6.13 -3.71 17.46
C ALA A 66 7.02 -2.70 16.70
N GLU A 67 6.44 -1.94 15.78
CA GLU A 67 7.13 -0.88 15.05
C GLU A 67 6.60 0.50 15.45
N TYR A 68 7.44 1.51 15.27
CA TYR A 68 7.07 2.90 15.45
C TYR A 68 7.48 3.73 14.23
N ARG A 69 6.68 4.76 13.93
CA ARG A 69 7.00 5.71 12.87
C ARG A 69 7.88 6.84 13.36
N VAL A 70 8.87 7.21 12.56
CA VAL A 70 9.70 8.39 12.72
C VAL A 70 9.50 9.26 11.48
N LYS A 71 9.08 10.51 11.68
CA LYS A 71 8.99 11.47 10.58
C LYS A 71 10.40 11.84 10.15
N THR A 72 10.75 11.48 8.93
CA THR A 72 12.04 11.81 8.33
C THR A 72 11.81 12.72 7.14
N GLU A 73 12.45 13.88 7.14
CA GLU A 73 12.43 14.84 6.03
C GLU A 73 13.70 14.69 5.19
N GLY A 74 13.55 14.49 3.88
CA GLY A 74 14.70 14.33 3.00
C GLY A 74 14.34 14.65 1.55
N ARG A 75 15.18 15.44 0.88
CA ARG A 75 15.03 15.83 -0.53
C ARG A 75 13.65 16.42 -0.86
N GLY A 76 13.13 17.26 0.03
CA GLY A 76 11.86 17.97 -0.17
C GLY A 76 10.59 17.13 0.03
N ARG A 77 10.69 15.91 0.60
CA ARG A 77 9.53 15.10 1.02
C ARG A 77 9.64 14.70 2.49
N THR A 78 8.51 14.69 3.18
CA THR A 78 8.36 14.11 4.51
C THR A 78 7.83 12.68 4.35
N VAL A 79 8.52 11.70 4.95
CA VAL A 79 8.12 10.30 4.92
C VAL A 79 8.08 9.77 6.35
N ASP A 80 7.06 8.99 6.68
CA ASP A 80 7.00 8.23 7.92
C ASP A 80 7.85 6.97 7.76
N GLU A 81 9.05 6.95 8.33
CA GLU A 81 9.95 5.80 8.34
C GLU A 81 9.59 4.86 9.49
N TRP A 82 9.31 3.59 9.18
CA TRP A 82 8.93 2.59 10.18
C TRP A 82 10.15 1.82 10.69
N LYS A 83 10.35 1.86 12.01
CA LYS A 83 11.47 1.21 12.70
C LYS A 83 10.98 0.21 13.72
N LEU A 84 11.69 -0.92 13.83
CA LEU A 84 11.42 -1.92 14.85
C LEU A 84 11.80 -1.37 16.23
N ARG A 85 10.98 -1.66 17.23
CA ARG A 85 11.28 -1.37 18.63
C ARG A 85 12.36 -2.31 19.14
N PRO A 86 13.44 -1.81 19.79
CA PRO A 86 14.49 -2.67 20.35
C PRO A 86 13.95 -3.75 21.30
N GLU A 87 12.88 -3.44 22.02
CA GLU A 87 12.24 -4.32 23.00
C GLU A 87 11.28 -5.35 22.40
N ARG A 88 11.02 -5.34 21.08
CA ARG A 88 10.10 -6.28 20.41
C ARG A 88 10.69 -6.87 19.13
N SER A 89 10.74 -8.19 19.05
CA SER A 89 11.24 -8.90 17.86
C SER A 89 10.14 -9.30 16.87
N ASP A 90 8.92 -9.55 17.36
CA ASP A 90 7.87 -10.16 16.55
C ASP A 90 7.00 -9.08 15.88
N ASN A 91 7.20 -8.84 14.58
CA ASN A 91 6.50 -7.80 13.81
C ASN A 91 5.81 -8.32 12.53
N HIS A 92 5.95 -9.60 12.21
CA HIS A 92 5.56 -10.16 10.91
C HIS A 92 4.08 -10.00 10.55
N TRP A 93 3.20 -9.87 11.55
CA TRP A 93 1.77 -9.76 11.30
C TRP A 93 1.37 -8.38 10.78
N LEU A 94 2.15 -7.34 11.07
CA LEU A 94 1.95 -6.03 10.46
C LEU A 94 2.18 -6.11 8.95
N ASP A 95 3.23 -6.80 8.50
CA ASP A 95 3.50 -6.99 7.08
C ASP A 95 2.41 -7.82 6.40
N GLY A 96 1.84 -8.82 7.09
CA GLY A 96 0.70 -9.59 6.60
C GLY A 96 -0.57 -8.74 6.42
N LEU A 97 -0.88 -7.88 7.38
CA LEU A 97 -2.02 -6.95 7.30
C LEU A 97 -1.81 -5.89 6.20
N VAL A 98 -0.60 -5.34 6.10
CA VAL A 98 -0.20 -4.42 5.02
C VAL A 98 -0.33 -5.08 3.66
N GLY A 99 0.18 -6.31 3.49
CA GLY A 99 0.05 -7.07 2.25
C GLY A 99 -1.41 -7.32 1.86
N SER A 100 -2.28 -7.58 2.83
CA SER A 100 -3.72 -7.72 2.59
C SER A 100 -4.36 -6.41 2.10
N ALA A 101 -3.96 -5.26 2.66
CA ALA A 101 -4.44 -3.96 2.20
C ALA A 101 -3.95 -3.61 0.78
N VAL A 102 -2.69 -3.93 0.46
CA VAL A 102 -2.12 -3.80 -0.89
C VAL A 102 -2.91 -4.66 -1.88
N ALA A 103 -3.17 -5.93 -1.54
CA ALA A 103 -3.93 -6.85 -2.39
C ALA A 103 -5.36 -6.35 -2.64
N ALA A 104 -6.04 -5.81 -1.61
CA ALA A 104 -7.35 -5.20 -1.77
C ALA A 104 -7.31 -4.01 -2.75
N SER A 105 -6.29 -3.16 -2.65
CA SER A 105 -6.08 -2.05 -3.60
C SER A 105 -5.82 -2.52 -5.02
N MET A 106 -5.07 -3.60 -5.20
CA MET A 106 -4.87 -4.22 -6.52
C MET A 106 -6.17 -4.74 -7.15
N LEU A 107 -7.13 -5.16 -6.32
CA LEU A 107 -8.47 -5.56 -6.75
C LEU A 107 -9.42 -4.36 -6.97
N GLY A 108 -8.94 -3.13 -6.80
CA GLY A 108 -9.72 -1.90 -6.99
C GLY A 108 -10.48 -1.43 -5.75
N VAL A 109 -10.31 -2.09 -4.59
CA VAL A 109 -10.88 -1.63 -3.32
C VAL A 109 -10.16 -0.34 -2.91
N SER A 110 -10.93 0.70 -2.63
CA SER A 110 -10.39 2.00 -2.28
C SER A 110 -11.35 2.73 -1.36
N LEU A 111 -10.78 3.62 -0.55
CA LEU A 111 -11.53 4.50 0.33
C LEU A 111 -11.73 5.83 -0.40
N ASP A 112 -12.91 6.43 -0.28
CA ASP A 112 -13.23 7.71 -0.92
C ASP A 112 -12.28 8.84 -0.50
N SER A 113 -11.70 8.74 0.70
CA SER A 113 -10.72 9.70 1.24
C SER A 113 -9.32 9.58 0.63
N VAL A 114 -9.08 8.58 -0.21
CA VAL A 114 -7.78 8.33 -0.82
C VAL A 114 -7.88 8.65 -2.31
N GLU A 115 -7.21 9.70 -2.75
CA GLU A 115 -7.17 10.05 -4.18
C GLU A 115 -6.68 8.85 -5.00
N ARG A 116 -7.55 8.38 -5.90
CA ARG A 116 -7.18 7.37 -6.87
C ARG A 116 -6.30 8.02 -7.92
N HIS A 117 -5.01 7.69 -7.94
CA HIS A 117 -4.23 7.80 -9.17
C HIS A 117 -4.69 6.71 -10.12
N VAL A 118 -5.82 6.93 -10.78
CA VAL A 118 -6.22 6.10 -11.92
C VAL A 118 -5.16 6.33 -13.00
N ALA A 119 -4.39 5.30 -13.31
CA ALA A 119 -3.52 5.33 -14.49
C ALA A 119 -4.41 5.71 -15.68
N LYS A 120 -4.19 6.89 -16.28
CA LYS A 120 -4.88 7.28 -17.51
C LYS A 120 -4.61 6.16 -18.51
N SER A 121 -5.64 5.40 -18.88
CA SER A 121 -5.51 4.51 -20.03
C SER A 121 -4.98 5.36 -21.18
N PRO A 122 -3.89 4.97 -21.84
CA PRO A 122 -3.42 5.73 -22.99
C PRO A 122 -4.60 5.85 -23.94
N GLY A 123 -5.03 7.08 -24.19
CA GLY A 123 -6.19 7.34 -25.04
C GLY A 123 -6.02 6.57 -26.35
N ARG A 124 -7.09 5.95 -26.86
CA ARG A 124 -7.03 5.19 -28.10
C ARG A 124 -6.47 6.09 -29.20
N ILE A 125 -5.22 5.88 -29.57
CA ILE A 125 -4.56 6.63 -30.62
C ILE A 125 -5.14 6.11 -31.94
N SER A 126 -5.73 7.00 -32.72
CA SER A 126 -6.19 6.68 -34.08
C SER A 126 -5.02 6.22 -34.94
N PHE A 127 -5.22 5.22 -35.80
CA PHE A 127 -4.22 4.74 -36.74
C PHE A 127 -3.63 5.88 -37.61
N ARG A 128 -4.46 6.87 -37.96
CA ARG A 128 -4.06 8.06 -38.72
C ARG A 128 -3.04 8.93 -37.97
N GLU A 129 -3.16 9.00 -36.65
CA GLU A 129 -2.25 9.78 -35.80
C GLU A 129 -0.93 9.04 -35.54
N MET A 130 -0.99 7.70 -35.49
CA MET A 130 0.20 6.85 -35.44
C MET A 130 1.03 6.94 -36.74
N GLN A 131 0.37 7.05 -37.91
CA GLN A 131 1.05 7.25 -39.19
C GLN A 131 1.70 8.64 -39.31
N ARG A 132 1.06 9.71 -38.81
CA ARG A 132 1.64 11.06 -38.81
C ARG A 132 2.92 11.17 -37.98
N ARG A 133 2.96 10.52 -36.81
CA ARG A 133 4.15 10.52 -35.93
C ARG A 133 5.36 9.78 -36.50
N ARG A 134 5.17 8.95 -37.53
CA ARG A 134 6.25 8.18 -38.19
C ARG A 134 6.95 8.94 -39.34
N GLN A 135 6.43 10.10 -39.76
CA GLN A 135 6.93 10.86 -40.91
C GLN A 135 7.74 12.12 -40.53
N THR A 136 7.91 12.38 -39.24
CA THR A 136 8.88 13.33 -38.65
C THR A 136 10.00 12.56 -38.01
#